data_AF-A0A369K8E1-F1
#
_entry.id   AF-A0A369K8E1-F1
#
_cell.length_a   1.000
_cell.length_b   1.000
_cell.length_c   1.000
_cell.angle_alpha   90.00
_cell.angle_beta   90.00
_cell.angle_gamma   90.00
#
_symmetry.space_group_name_H-M   'P 1'
#
loop_
_entity.id
_entity.type
_entity.pdbx_description
1 polymer ?
#
loop_
_entity_poly.entity_id
_entity_poly.type
_entity_poly.pdbx_seq_one_letter_code
_entity_poly.pdbx_strand_id
1 'polypeptide(L)'
;MSSKKTPASWTAADETALIDFLCDNRASAGDGMSFKLVIWNAATDHLVRFTTKGGRKDASSCKNKWSKMKETHSIITKIKAKSG
;
A
#
# COMPACT_ATOMS: atom_id res chain seq x y z
N MET A 1 -28.17 -12.61 2.45
CA MET A 1 -27.72 -11.88 1.25
C MET A 1 -26.25 -11.52 1.45
N SER A 2 -25.34 -12.19 0.74
CA SER A 2 -23.91 -11.85 0.84
C SER A 2 -23.64 -10.62 -0.01
N SER A 3 -23.54 -9.44 0.61
CA SER A 3 -23.16 -8.21 -0.08
C SER A 3 -21.80 -8.40 -0.74
N LYS A 4 -21.78 -8.47 -2.08
CA LYS A 4 -20.54 -8.52 -2.85
C LYS A 4 -19.77 -7.23 -2.61
N LYS A 5 -18.68 -7.28 -1.84
CA LYS A 5 -17.73 -6.16 -1.74
C LYS A 5 -17.12 -5.96 -3.12
N THR A 6 -17.31 -4.78 -3.70
CA THR A 6 -16.59 -4.39 -4.92
C THR A 6 -15.09 -4.49 -4.65
N PRO A 7 -14.30 -5.20 -5.47
CA PRO A 7 -12.87 -5.32 -5.24
C PRO A 7 -12.21 -3.94 -5.31
N ALA A 8 -11.19 -3.72 -4.48
CA ALA A 8 -10.39 -2.50 -4.53
C ALA A 8 -9.64 -2.43 -5.88
N SER A 9 -9.85 -1.32 -6.60
CA SER A 9 -9.07 -1.01 -7.80
C SER A 9 -7.96 -0.04 -7.42
N TRP A 10 -6.72 -0.39 -7.72
CA TRP A 10 -5.55 0.44 -7.46
C TRP A 10 -5.17 1.18 -8.73
N THR A 11 -5.32 2.51 -8.70
CA THR A 11 -4.80 3.41 -9.73
C THR A 11 -3.41 3.92 -9.34
N ALA A 12 -2.66 4.47 -10.29
CA ALA A 12 -1.37 5.08 -9.99
C ALA A 12 -1.47 6.16 -8.89
N ALA A 13 -2.54 6.96 -8.89
CA ALA A 13 -2.77 7.97 -7.85
C ALA A 13 -2.98 7.36 -6.46
N ASP A 14 -3.69 6.23 -6.36
CA ASP A 14 -3.86 5.52 -5.09
C ASP A 14 -2.53 4.96 -4.57
N GLU A 15 -1.71 4.45 -5.49
CA GLU A 15 -0.40 3.89 -5.18
C GLU A 15 0.56 4.96 -4.67
N THR A 16 0.63 6.11 -5.35
CA THR A 16 1.39 7.28 -4.92
C THR A 16 0.93 7.77 -3.56
N ALA A 17 -0.39 7.97 -3.36
CA ALA A 17 -0.92 8.42 -2.09
C ALA A 17 -0.63 7.45 -0.93
N LEU A 18 -0.65 6.14 -1.19
CA LEU A 18 -0.26 5.14 -0.19
C LEU A 18 1.23 5.25 0.16
N ILE A 19 2.09 5.38 -0.86
CA ILE A 19 3.54 5.50 -0.65
C ILE A 19 3.87 6.78 0.12
N ASP A 20 3.32 7.93 -0.29
CA ASP A 20 3.54 9.23 0.36
C ASP A 20 3.10 9.17 1.83
N PHE A 21 1.91 8.64 2.09
CA PHE A 21 1.42 8.47 3.45
C PHE A 21 2.34 7.59 4.31
N LEU A 22 2.86 6.49 3.76
CA LEU A 22 3.78 5.60 4.48
C LEU A 22 5.17 6.23 4.67
N CYS A 23 5.63 7.05 3.73
CA CYS A 23 6.85 7.83 3.84
C CYS A 23 6.75 8.87 4.96
N ASP A 24 5.62 9.57 5.06
CA ASP A 24 5.35 10.52 6.17
C ASP A 24 5.33 9.80 7.53
N ASN A 25 4.83 8.57 7.55
CA ASN A 25 4.75 7.74 8.75
C ASN A 25 5.96 6.82 8.94
N ARG A 26 7.05 7.00 8.19
CA ARG A 26 8.23 6.10 8.21
C ARG A 26 8.85 5.97 9.60
N ALA A 27 8.79 7.02 10.43
CA ALA A 27 9.33 7.00 11.79
C ALA A 27 8.57 6.03 12.71
N SER A 28 7.33 5.68 12.36
CA SER A 28 6.52 4.69 13.07
C SER A 28 6.67 3.27 12.50
N ALA A 29 7.50 3.08 11.46
CA ALA A 29 7.75 1.78 10.88
C ALA A 29 8.70 0.97 11.77
N GLY A 30 8.38 -0.31 11.96
CA GLY A 30 9.30 -1.28 12.52
C GLY A 30 10.22 -1.88 11.45
N ASP A 31 10.89 -2.97 11.83
CA ASP A 31 11.84 -3.68 10.97
C ASP A 31 11.26 -3.99 9.59
N GLY A 32 12.08 -3.73 8.56
CA GLY A 32 11.71 -4.01 7.17
C GLY A 32 10.53 -3.20 6.64
N MET A 33 10.32 -1.99 7.18
CA MET A 33 9.17 -1.12 6.84
C MET A 33 7.83 -1.83 7.09
N SER A 34 7.70 -2.39 8.30
CA SER A 34 6.47 -2.99 8.79
C SER A 34 5.68 -1.98 9.61
N PHE A 35 4.42 -1.73 9.24
CA PHE A 35 3.59 -0.74 9.90
C PHE A 35 2.54 -1.41 10.80
N LYS A 36 2.25 -0.78 11.94
CA LYS A 36 1.20 -1.23 12.88
C LYS A 36 -0.19 -1.04 12.25
N LEU A 37 -1.18 -1.80 12.76
CA LEU A 37 -2.57 -1.71 12.28
C LEU A 37 -3.13 -0.28 12.31
N VAL A 38 -2.75 0.51 13.32
CA VAL A 38 -3.15 1.93 13.43
C VAL A 38 -2.76 2.74 12.19
N ILE A 39 -1.55 2.53 11.65
CA ILE A 39 -1.10 3.20 10.44
C ILE A 39 -1.88 2.73 9.22
N TRP A 40 -2.23 1.45 9.12
CA TRP A 40 -3.04 0.93 8.01
C TRP A 40 -4.49 1.43 8.04
N ASN A 41 -5.06 1.60 9.22
CA ASN A 41 -6.38 2.22 9.37
C ASN A 41 -6.33 3.70 8.99
N ALA A 42 -5.31 4.43 9.45
CA ALA A 42 -5.12 5.83 9.05
C ALA A 42 -4.86 5.97 7.53
N ALA A 43 -4.10 5.05 6.92
CA ALA A 43 -3.91 4.99 5.47
C ALA A 43 -5.23 4.76 4.74
N THR A 44 -6.08 3.88 5.25
CA THR A 44 -7.41 3.61 4.71
C THR A 44 -8.24 4.90 4.65
N ASP A 45 -8.25 5.67 5.73
CA ASP A 45 -9.01 6.92 5.82
C ASP A 45 -8.38 8.02 4.94
N HIS A 46 -7.06 8.07 4.85
CA HIS A 46 -6.35 8.96 3.93
C HIS A 46 -6.71 8.67 2.47
N LEU A 47 -6.76 7.39 2.09
CA LEU A 47 -7.02 6.91 0.72
C LEU A 47 -8.46 7.05 0.25
N VAL A 48 -9.43 7.29 1.15
CA VAL A 48 -10.84 7.50 0.77
C VAL A 48 -10.95 8.63 -0.27
N ARG A 49 -10.20 9.72 -0.12
CA ARG A 49 -10.23 10.87 -1.03
C ARG A 49 -9.61 10.60 -2.41
N PHE A 50 -8.74 9.59 -2.51
CA PHE A 50 -8.04 9.22 -3.75
C PHE A 50 -8.74 8.05 -4.48
N THR A 51 -9.59 7.32 -3.77
CA THR A 51 -10.32 6.17 -4.32
C THR A 51 -11.41 6.64 -5.28
N THR A 52 -11.06 6.70 -6.56
CA THR A 52 -11.98 7.07 -7.66
C THR A 52 -12.61 5.87 -8.36
N LYS A 53 -12.05 4.66 -8.18
CA LYS A 53 -12.49 3.41 -8.82
C LYS A 53 -12.49 2.24 -7.85
N GLY A 54 -13.45 1.33 -8.02
CA GLY A 54 -13.56 0.10 -7.23
C GLY A 54 -14.06 0.33 -5.80
N GLY A 55 -13.90 -0.69 -4.95
CA GLY A 55 -14.27 -0.60 -3.54
C GLY A 55 -13.25 0.14 -2.67
N ARG A 56 -13.68 0.51 -1.45
CA ARG A 56 -12.80 1.11 -0.43
C ARG A 56 -11.59 0.21 -0.19
N LYS A 57 -10.41 0.83 -0.15
CA LYS A 57 -9.14 0.17 0.17
C LYS A 57 -9.04 0.02 1.67
N ASP A 58 -9.46 -1.13 2.19
CA ASP A 58 -9.32 -1.43 3.61
C ASP A 58 -7.85 -1.67 4.02
N ALA A 59 -7.61 -1.72 5.32
CA ALA A 59 -6.27 -1.89 5.89
C ALA A 59 -5.55 -3.14 5.32
N SER A 60 -6.29 -4.23 5.13
CA SER A 60 -5.77 -5.47 4.54
C SER A 60 -5.37 -5.28 3.08
N SER A 61 -6.18 -4.60 2.28
CA SER A 61 -5.86 -4.26 0.89
C SER A 61 -4.63 -3.35 0.81
N CYS A 62 -4.52 -2.35 1.68
CA CYS A 62 -3.36 -1.44 1.72
C CYS A 62 -2.08 -2.21 2.07
N LYS A 63 -2.13 -3.06 3.11
CA LYS A 63 -1.00 -3.90 3.51
C LYS A 63 -0.57 -4.85 2.40
N ASN A 64 -1.52 -5.52 1.74
CA ASN A 64 -1.24 -6.45 0.64
C ASN A 64 -0.60 -5.72 -0.55
N LYS A 65 -1.10 -4.52 -0.88
CA LYS A 65 -0.53 -3.71 -1.96
C LYS A 65 0.91 -3.29 -1.64
N TRP A 66 1.17 -2.80 -0.43
CA TRP A 66 2.51 -2.44 0.04
C TRP A 66 3.49 -3.62 -0.05
N SER A 67 3.09 -4.81 0.40
CA SER A 67 3.92 -6.01 0.32
C SER A 67 4.34 -6.33 -1.12
N LYS A 68 3.41 -6.28 -2.08
CA LYS A 68 3.70 -6.50 -3.51
C LYS A 68 4.65 -5.45 -4.10
N MET A 69 4.49 -4.18 -3.71
CA MET A 69 5.39 -3.10 -4.12
C MET A 69 6.81 -3.33 -3.59
N LYS A 70 6.95 -3.72 -2.32
CA LYS A 70 8.26 -4.05 -1.73
C LYS A 70 8.92 -5.23 -2.43
N GLU A 71 8.17 -6.28 -2.73
CA GLU A 71 8.67 -7.44 -3.47
C GLU A 71 9.20 -7.04 -4.85
N THR A 72 8.41 -6.27 -5.61
CA THR A 72 8.79 -5.76 -6.93
C THR A 72 10.07 -4.94 -6.85
N HIS A 73 10.17 -4.01 -5.88
CA HIS A 73 11.37 -3.20 -5.65
C HIS A 73 12.60 -4.06 -5.28
N SER A 74 12.42 -5.09 -4.45
CA SER A 74 13.48 -6.02 -4.09
C SER A 74 14.01 -6.80 -5.31
N ILE A 75 13.12 -7.28 -6.19
CA ILE A 75 13.50 -7.97 -7.41
C ILE A 75 14.30 -7.04 -8.33
N ILE A 76 13.82 -5.82 -8.58
CA ILE A 76 14.52 -4.82 -9.41
C ILE A 76 15.91 -4.51 -8.84
N THR A 77 16.01 -4.35 -7.52
CA THR A 77 17.29 -4.07 -6.84
C THR A 77 18.28 -5.23 -7.02
N LYS A 78 17.80 -6.48 -6.89
CA LYS A 78 18.61 -7.68 -7.10
C LYS A 78 19.07 -7.85 -8.56
N ILE A 79 18.21 -7.52 -9.53
CA ILE A 79 18.60 -7.54 -10.95
C ILE A 79 19.68 -6.50 -11.21
N LYS A 80 19.50 -5.27 -10.72
CA LYS A 80 20.50 -4.19 -10.87
C LYS A 80 21.86 -4.58 -10.28
N ALA A 81 21.87 -5.26 -9.14
CA ALA A 81 23.10 -5.73 -8.49
C ALA A 81 23.83 -6.86 -9.25
N LYS A 82 23.17 -7.53 -10.20
CA LYS A 82 23.74 -8.63 -11.00
C LYS A 82 24.26 -8.19 -12.37
N SER A 83 23.99 -6.96 -12.79
CA SER A 83 24.42 -6.41 -14.09
C SER A 83 25.77 -5.68 -14.02
N GLY A 84 26.54 -5.90 -12.95
CA GLY A 84 27.90 -5.38 -12.77
C GLY A 84 28.95 -6.34 -13.29
#